data_AF-A0A2M7VL65-F1
#
_entry.id   AF-A0A2M7VL65-F1
#
_cell.length_a   1.000
_cell.length_b   1.000
_cell.length_c   1.000
_cell.angle_alpha   90.00
_cell.angle_beta   90.00
_cell.angle_gamma   90.00
#
_symmetry.space_group_name_H-M   'P 1'
#
loop_
_entity.id
_entity.type
_entity.pdbx_description
1 polymer ?
#
loop_
_entity_poly.entity_id
_entity_poly.type
_entity_poly.pdbx_seq_one_letter_code
_entity_poly.pdbx_strand_id
1 'polypeptide(L)'
;KESPGLNLISYENKKTDKLLEEARATLDNSLRKEKLEEFQDLLIEDAPCLFLLRPDLVYFTSKKVKGQTVEKIIEPSKRFVGIENWYLKTRRVWIWK
;
A
#
# COMPACT_ATOMS: atom_id res chain seq x y z
N LYS A 1 -19.56 4.37 25.52
CA LYS A 1 -19.83 4.25 24.07
C LYS A 1 -18.55 3.73 23.46
N GLU A 2 -18.50 2.45 23.12
CA GLU A 2 -17.29 1.85 22.55
C GLU A 2 -16.90 2.60 21.28
N SER A 3 -15.60 2.88 21.13
CA SER A 3 -15.08 3.59 19.95
C SER A 3 -14.81 2.55 18.86
N PRO A 4 -15.45 2.65 17.68
CA PRO A 4 -15.40 1.60 16.65
C PRO A 4 -14.05 1.52 15.91
N GLY A 5 -13.00 2.15 16.43
CA GLY A 5 -11.70 2.25 15.76
C GLY A 5 -11.82 2.87 14.36
N LEU A 6 -11.29 2.17 13.35
CA LEU A 6 -11.33 2.60 11.94
C LEU A 6 -12.64 2.22 11.22
N ASN A 7 -13.56 1.51 11.87
CA ASN A 7 -14.86 1.13 11.29
C ASN A 7 -15.88 2.27 11.46
N LEU A 8 -15.68 3.36 10.72
CA LEU A 8 -16.46 4.60 10.87
C LEU A 8 -17.96 4.45 10.57
N ILE A 9 -18.32 3.43 9.79
CA ILE A 9 -19.69 3.13 9.33
C ILE A 9 -20.35 1.99 10.10
N SER A 10 -19.64 1.42 11.09
CA SER A 10 -20.12 0.28 11.88
C SER A 10 -20.58 -0.91 11.04
N TYR A 11 -19.84 -1.22 9.96
CA TYR A 11 -20.08 -2.41 9.14
C TYR A 11 -19.79 -3.68 9.95
N GLU A 12 -20.70 -4.66 9.88
CA GLU A 12 -20.60 -5.93 10.61
C GLU A 12 -21.06 -7.07 9.71
N ASN A 13 -20.18 -8.04 9.44
CA ASN A 13 -20.51 -9.25 8.71
C ASN A 13 -19.60 -10.41 9.18
N LYS A 14 -20.21 -11.43 9.80
CA LYS A 14 -19.47 -12.58 10.36
C LYS A 14 -18.63 -13.34 9.32
N LYS A 15 -19.06 -13.35 8.05
CA LYS A 15 -18.30 -14.01 6.98
C LYS A 15 -17.05 -13.21 6.63
N THR A 16 -17.17 -11.88 6.51
CA THR A 16 -16.01 -11.02 6.22
C THR A 16 -15.00 -11.04 7.36
N ASP A 17 -15.46 -11.03 8.61
CA ASP A 17 -14.58 -11.12 9.78
C ASP A 17 -13.77 -12.43 9.76
N LYS A 18 -14.45 -13.55 9.52
CA LYS A 18 -13.80 -14.86 9.39
C LYS A 18 -12.77 -14.91 8.26
N LEU A 19 -13.10 -14.37 7.08
CA LEU A 19 -12.16 -14.31 5.95
C LEU A 19 -10.92 -13.48 6.28
N LEU A 20 -11.08 -12.34 6.97
CA LEU A 20 -9.96 -11.50 7.40
C LEU A 20 -9.09 -12.20 8.46
N GLU A 21 -9.69 -12.91 9.41
CA GLU A 21 -8.96 -13.72 10.40
C GLU A 21 -8.16 -14.84 9.74
N GLU A 22 -8.79 -15.62 8.85
CA GLU A 22 -8.13 -16.69 8.09
C GLU A 22 -7.00 -16.13 7.22
N ALA A 23 -7.22 -15.01 6.53
CA ALA A 23 -6.20 -14.36 5.71
C ALA A 23 -4.98 -13.91 6.54
N ARG A 24 -5.20 -13.44 7.79
CA ARG A 24 -4.13 -13.05 8.71
C ARG A 24 -3.34 -14.24 9.27
N ALA A 25 -4.00 -15.37 9.49
CA ALA A 25 -3.36 -16.59 9.99
C ALA A 25 -2.61 -17.38 8.90
N THR A 26 -2.94 -17.16 7.63
CA THR A 26 -2.40 -17.91 6.49
C THR A 26 -0.98 -17.45 6.12
N LEU A 27 -0.03 -18.41 6.08
CA LEU A 27 1.35 -18.16 5.64
C LEU A 27 1.54 -18.29 4.12
N ASP A 28 0.67 -19.04 3.45
CA ASP A 28 0.68 -19.19 2.00
C ASP A 28 0.12 -17.93 1.32
N ASN A 29 0.93 -17.28 0.48
CA ASN A 29 0.55 -16.06 -0.22
C ASN A 29 -0.62 -16.26 -1.20
N SER A 30 -0.72 -17.43 -1.83
CA SER A 30 -1.80 -17.73 -2.79
C SER A 30 -3.12 -17.89 -2.07
N LEU A 31 -3.14 -18.70 -1.00
CA LEU A 31 -4.35 -18.90 -0.19
C LEU A 31 -4.79 -17.60 0.50
N ARG A 32 -3.83 -16.81 1.02
CA ARG A 32 -4.15 -15.50 1.59
C ARG A 32 -4.78 -14.56 0.55
N LYS A 33 -4.30 -14.61 -0.70
CA LYS A 33 -4.86 -13.80 -1.79
C LYS A 33 -6.31 -14.19 -2.08
N GLU A 34 -6.59 -15.48 -2.24
CA GLU A 34 -7.94 -16.02 -2.48
C GLU A 34 -8.93 -15.56 -1.39
N LYS A 35 -8.55 -15.67 -0.12
CA LYS A 35 -9.38 -15.22 1.01
C LYS A 35 -9.65 -13.72 1.01
N LEU A 36 -8.67 -12.92 0.61
CA LEU A 36 -8.85 -11.47 0.48
C LEU A 36 -9.68 -11.07 -0.74
N GLU A 37 -9.69 -11.88 -1.81
CA GLU A 37 -10.58 -11.70 -2.96
C GLU A 37 -12.03 -12.01 -2.57
N GLU A 38 -12.29 -13.14 -1.91
CA GLU A 38 -13.62 -13.47 -1.36
C GLU A 38 -14.15 -12.38 -0.41
N PHE A 39 -13.28 -11.84 0.46
CA PHE A 39 -13.64 -10.73 1.34
C PHE A 39 -14.04 -9.47 0.56
N GLN A 40 -13.28 -9.13 -0.49
CA GLN A 40 -13.56 -7.96 -1.31
C GLN A 40 -14.87 -8.11 -2.07
N ASP A 41 -15.18 -9.30 -2.57
CA ASP A 41 -16.44 -9.57 -3.28
C ASP A 41 -17.64 -9.33 -2.36
N LEU A 42 -17.61 -9.87 -1.13
CA LEU A 42 -18.66 -9.62 -0.12
C LEU A 42 -18.76 -8.15 0.26
N LEU A 43 -17.63 -7.46 0.43
CA LEU A 43 -17.61 -6.04 0.77
C LEU A 43 -18.22 -5.17 -0.34
N ILE A 44 -17.99 -5.53 -1.61
CA ILE A 44 -18.56 -4.83 -2.76
C ILE A 44 -20.06 -5.13 -2.86
N GLU A 45 -20.48 -6.37 -2.63
CA GLU A 45 -21.90 -6.78 -2.61
C GLU A 45 -22.70 -6.05 -1.53
N ASP A 46 -22.17 -5.98 -0.31
CA ASP A 46 -22.80 -5.30 0.82
C ASP A 46 -22.80 -3.77 0.66
N ALA A 47 -21.90 -3.24 -0.19
CA ALA A 47 -21.72 -1.82 -0.49
C ALA A 47 -21.77 -0.88 0.74
N PRO A 48 -21.03 -1.16 1.83
CA PRO A 48 -21.15 -0.39 3.06
C PRO A 48 -20.50 0.99 2.93
N CYS A 49 -19.62 1.19 1.94
CA CYS A 49 -19.09 2.48 1.53
C CYS A 49 -18.89 2.53 0.00
N LEU A 50 -18.77 3.75 -0.53
CA LEU A 50 -18.53 3.98 -1.96
C LEU A 50 -17.06 4.34 -2.20
N PHE A 51 -16.32 3.46 -2.90
CA PHE A 51 -14.94 3.71 -3.30
C PHE A 51 -14.89 4.60 -4.54
N LEU A 52 -14.52 5.88 -4.36
CA LEU A 52 -14.59 6.88 -5.43
C LEU A 52 -13.34 6.93 -6.32
N LEU A 53 -12.15 7.01 -5.72
CA LEU A 53 -10.92 7.25 -6.48
C LEU A 53 -9.67 6.71 -5.77
N ARG A 54 -8.64 6.46 -6.58
CA ARG A 54 -7.28 6.18 -6.15
C ARG A 54 -6.37 7.15 -6.89
N PRO A 55 -5.93 8.26 -6.25
CA PRO A 55 -5.23 9.30 -6.97
C PRO A 55 -3.76 8.91 -7.17
N ASP A 56 -3.23 9.18 -8.36
CA ASP A 56 -1.80 9.10 -8.60
C ASP A 56 -1.11 10.32 -7.98
N LEU A 57 -0.26 10.08 -6.97
CA LEU A 57 0.51 11.14 -6.32
C LEU A 57 1.78 11.42 -7.12
N VAL A 58 1.75 12.48 -7.93
CA VAL A 58 2.90 12.92 -8.74
C VAL A 58 3.78 13.88 -7.94
N TYR A 59 5.06 13.54 -7.81
CA TYR A 59 6.06 14.38 -7.12
C TYR A 59 7.15 14.82 -8.09
N PHE A 60 7.38 16.13 -8.15
CA PHE A 60 8.49 16.70 -8.91
C PHE A 60 9.73 16.79 -8.04
N THR A 61 10.86 16.32 -8.56
CA THR A 61 12.17 16.46 -7.92
C THR A 61 13.15 17.15 -8.86
N SER A 62 14.15 17.81 -8.29
CA SER A 62 15.19 18.47 -9.09
C SER A 62 15.97 17.41 -9.87
N LYS A 63 16.22 17.66 -11.17
CA LYS A 63 17.06 16.81 -12.03
C LYS A 63 18.48 16.61 -11.47
N LYS A 64 18.93 17.45 -10.55
CA LYS A 64 20.22 17.36 -9.86
C LYS A 64 20.25 16.25 -8.80
N VAL A 65 19.10 15.89 -8.23
CA VAL A 65 18.99 14.79 -7.25
C VAL A 65 18.97 13.48 -8.02
N LYS A 66 19.95 12.62 -7.76
CA LYS A 66 20.11 11.30 -8.38
C LYS A 66 19.94 10.20 -7.33
N GLY A 67 19.84 8.95 -7.77
CA GLY A 67 19.69 7.78 -6.88
C GLY A 67 18.27 7.59 -6.33
N GLN A 68 17.28 8.26 -6.92
CA GLN A 68 15.87 8.10 -6.53
C GLN A 68 15.34 6.77 -7.10
N THR A 69 14.91 5.88 -6.21
CA THR A 69 14.08 4.71 -6.55
C THR A 69 12.65 5.01 -6.11
N VAL A 70 11.71 5.02 -7.06
CA VAL A 70 10.30 5.22 -6.76
C VAL A 70 9.62 3.86 -6.76
N GLU A 71 9.27 3.38 -5.58
CA GLU A 71 8.39 2.22 -5.40
C GLU A 71 6.94 2.68 -5.23
N LYS A 72 6.04 1.75 -4.88
CA LYS A 72 4.64 2.05 -4.60
C LYS A 72 4.53 2.92 -3.33
N ILE A 73 4.20 4.20 -3.52
CA ILE A 73 3.99 5.16 -2.42
C ILE A 73 2.53 5.08 -1.96
N ILE A 74 2.29 4.38 -0.85
CA ILE A 74 0.95 4.28 -0.22
C ILE A 74 0.69 5.49 0.69
N GLU A 75 1.74 6.02 1.31
CA GLU A 75 1.68 7.20 2.19
C GLU A 75 2.70 8.25 1.75
N PRO A 76 2.42 9.55 1.88
CA PRO A 76 3.34 10.61 1.46
C PRO A 76 4.74 10.52 2.06
N SER A 77 4.87 10.02 3.30
CA SER A 77 6.15 9.81 3.97
C SER A 77 7.02 8.74 3.29
N LYS A 78 6.40 7.73 2.66
CA LYS A 78 7.10 6.60 2.03
C LYS A 78 7.91 7.00 0.79
N ARG A 79 7.70 8.20 0.24
CA ARG A 79 8.52 8.73 -0.87
C ARG A 79 10.01 8.87 -0.52
N PHE A 80 10.35 8.90 0.77
CA PHE A 80 11.71 9.02 1.27
C PHE A 80 12.29 7.70 1.80
N VAL A 81 11.64 6.56 1.53
CA VAL A 81 12.12 5.25 2.01
C VAL A 81 13.55 4.94 1.57
N GLY A 82 13.95 5.37 0.37
CA GLY A 82 15.31 5.17 -0.15
C GLY A 82 16.19 6.43 -0.13
N ILE A 83 15.92 7.38 0.78
CA ILE A 83 16.62 8.68 0.81
C ILE A 83 18.13 8.57 1.02
N GLU A 84 18.59 7.50 1.67
CA GLU A 84 19.99 7.18 1.88
C GLU A 84 20.75 6.95 0.56
N ASN A 85 20.05 6.56 -0.50
CA ASN A 85 20.64 6.37 -1.83
C ASN A 85 20.69 7.67 -2.64
N TRP A 86 20.14 8.77 -2.12
CA TRP A 86 20.06 10.02 -2.86
C TRP A 86 21.38 10.78 -2.79
N TYR A 87 21.81 11.32 -3.94
CA TYR A 87 23.04 12.12 -4.01
C TYR A 87 22.93 13.26 -5.02
N LEU A 88 23.74 14.29 -4.80
CA LEU A 88 23.85 15.46 -5.67
C LEU A 88 25.17 15.48 -6.46
N LYS A 89 26.29 15.19 -5.78
CA LYS A 89 27.63 15.31 -6.35
C LYS A 89 28.07 13.98 -6.93
N THR A 90 28.51 13.99 -8.19
CA THR A 90 29.06 12.82 -8.86
C THR A 90 30.49 13.09 -9.29
N ARG A 91 31.31 12.03 -9.36
CA ARG A 91 32.64 12.07 -9.99
C ARG A 91 32.69 11.04 -11.09
N ARG A 92 33.30 11.39 -12.23
CA ARG A 92 33.52 10.44 -13.32
C ARG A 92 34.66 9.50 -12.93
N VAL A 93 34.44 8.20 -13.04
CA VAL A 93 35.47 7.18 -12.84
C VAL A 93 35.73 6.50 -14.18
N TRP A 94 36.99 6.46 -14.60
CA TRP A 94 37.40 5.75 -15.81
C TRP A 94 37.69 4.29 -15.43
N ILE A 95 36.94 3.36 -16.00
CA ILE A 95 37.18 1.93 -15.85
C ILE A 95 37.95 1.50 -17.09
N TRP A 96 39.24 1.23 -16.95
CA TRP A 96 40.04 0.61 -17.99
C TRP A 96 39.67 -0.87 -18.04
N LYS A 97 39.36 -1.38 -19.23
CA LYS A 97 39.08 -2.79 -19.49
C LYS A 97 40.29 -3.42 -20.16
#